data_AF-A0A1E5VIX5-F1
#
_entry.id   AF-A0A1E5VIX5-F1
#
_cell.length_a   1.000
_cell.length_b   1.000
_cell.length_c   1.000
_cell.angle_alpha   90.00
_cell.angle_beta   90.00
_cell.angle_gamma   90.00
#
_symmetry.space_group_name_H-M   'P 1'
#
loop_
_entity.id
_entity.type
_entity.pdbx_description
1 polymer ?
#
loop_
_entity_poly.entity_id
_entity_poly.type
_entity_poly.pdbx_seq_one_letter_code
_entity_poly.pdbx_strand_id
1 'polypeptide(L)'
;MSADSYALCGAFGLCNVDTASTLFCRGIDRFSAALPSLWSMRETSGGCRRDVPLECGNGTTTDGFRELRRVKLPDTDNATADLSAAVEQCRARYFADCSCADYAAADIQGGGDGSGCVMWADDIVDVRYIDKGQDLYVRLAKSELVTTKSRNVVKILLTVVACLLSLTGIFLVWIWCKLRGTRTRATSLLGSQNDPEYNTQNMMVLGCLDASDTLGDENLDLPFFTFREIVSATNNFAEDNMLGQGGCGVYKERIFFFKKRTMVSSMKIIKLTVLFNI
;
A
#
# COMPACT_ATOMS: atom_id res chain seq x y z
N MET A 1 -13.75 1.66 37.44
CA MET A 1 -13.92 0.21 37.66
C MET A 1 -12.54 -0.40 37.80
N SER A 2 -12.27 -1.12 38.89
CA SER A 2 -10.98 -1.74 39.16
C SER A 2 -10.79 -3.00 38.32
N ALA A 3 -9.59 -3.18 37.79
CA ALA A 3 -9.15 -4.31 36.97
C ALA A 3 -9.21 -5.70 37.66
N ASP A 4 -9.54 -5.73 38.95
CA ASP A 4 -9.72 -6.93 39.77
C ASP A 4 -11.17 -7.36 39.92
N SER A 5 -12.09 -6.77 39.16
CA SER A 5 -13.48 -7.23 39.11
C SER A 5 -13.54 -8.57 38.38
N TYR A 6 -14.00 -9.61 39.07
CA TYR A 6 -14.18 -10.95 38.50
C TYR A 6 -15.07 -10.91 37.25
N ALA A 7 -14.70 -11.69 36.22
CA ALA A 7 -15.46 -11.89 34.99
C ALA A 7 -15.81 -10.59 34.23
N LEU A 8 -14.99 -9.56 34.37
CA LEU A 8 -15.24 -8.22 33.78
C LEU A 8 -15.51 -8.27 32.27
N CYS A 9 -14.80 -9.12 31.53
CA CYS A 9 -14.94 -9.27 30.07
C CYS A 9 -15.83 -10.45 29.63
N GLY A 10 -16.45 -11.16 30.58
CA GLY A 10 -17.24 -12.36 30.33
C GLY A 10 -16.44 -13.53 29.74
N ALA A 11 -17.18 -14.53 29.23
CA ALA A 11 -16.63 -15.73 28.60
C ALA A 11 -15.76 -15.40 27.37
N PHE A 12 -14.62 -16.07 27.21
CA PHE A 12 -13.65 -15.84 26.12
C PHE A 12 -13.22 -14.37 25.92
N GLY A 13 -13.45 -13.53 26.92
CA GLY A 13 -13.02 -12.15 26.97
C GLY A 13 -11.64 -12.03 27.61
N LEU A 14 -10.74 -11.29 26.98
CA LEU A 14 -9.42 -10.95 27.49
C LEU A 14 -9.41 -9.53 28.02
N CYS A 15 -9.01 -9.40 29.29
CA CYS A 15 -8.76 -8.11 29.91
C CYS A 15 -7.31 -7.67 29.73
N ASN A 16 -7.10 -6.45 29.26
CA ASN A 16 -5.81 -5.77 29.20
C ASN A 16 -5.90 -4.41 29.90
N VAL A 17 -5.33 -4.35 31.10
CA VAL A 17 -5.38 -3.18 32.00
C VAL A 17 -4.49 -2.03 31.54
N ASP A 18 -3.49 -2.32 30.71
CA ASP A 18 -2.54 -1.33 30.20
C ASP A 18 -3.08 -0.58 28.97
N THR A 19 -4.18 -1.07 28.40
CA THR A 19 -4.86 -0.38 27.31
C THR A 19 -5.74 0.75 27.81
N ALA A 20 -6.05 1.71 26.93
CA ALA A 20 -6.95 2.81 27.28
C ALA A 20 -8.25 2.28 27.90
N SER A 21 -8.84 3.04 28.82
CA SER A 21 -10.06 2.69 29.56
C SER A 21 -11.28 2.36 28.68
N THR A 22 -11.18 2.55 27.37
CA THR A 22 -12.20 2.24 26.37
C THR A 22 -11.98 0.90 25.64
N LEU A 23 -10.83 0.24 25.83
CA LEU A 23 -10.41 -0.94 25.07
C LEU A 23 -9.94 -2.12 25.95
N PHE A 24 -10.18 -2.05 27.26
CA PHE A 24 -9.65 -3.02 28.22
C PHE A 24 -10.19 -4.44 28.01
N CYS A 25 -11.42 -4.61 27.50
CA CYS A 25 -11.96 -5.91 27.13
C CYS A 25 -11.93 -6.11 25.62
N ARG A 26 -11.35 -7.25 25.21
CA ARG A 26 -11.36 -7.71 23.82
C ARG A 26 -11.64 -9.21 23.79
N GLY A 27 -12.36 -9.70 22.78
CA GLY A 27 -12.42 -11.13 22.52
C GLY A 27 -11.04 -11.70 22.21
N ILE A 28 -10.83 -12.97 22.56
CA ILE A 28 -9.71 -13.75 22.03
C ILE A 28 -9.78 -13.65 20.49
N ASP A 29 -8.64 -13.58 19.80
CA ASP A 29 -8.64 -13.56 18.32
C ASP A 29 -9.50 -14.74 17.82
N ARG A 30 -10.35 -14.52 16.80
CA ARG A 30 -11.35 -15.49 16.30
C ARG A 30 -12.54 -15.79 17.23
N PHE A 31 -12.75 -14.93 18.21
CA PHE A 31 -13.96 -14.90 19.01
C PHE A 31 -14.60 -13.51 18.90
N SER A 32 -15.84 -13.47 18.43
CA SER A 32 -16.63 -12.26 18.34
C SER A 32 -17.53 -12.08 19.55
N ALA A 33 -17.85 -10.84 19.89
CA ALA A 33 -18.81 -10.51 20.93
C ALA A 33 -20.11 -11.31 20.76
N ALA A 34 -20.57 -11.97 21.82
CA ALA A 34 -21.80 -12.75 21.78
C ALA A 34 -22.99 -11.84 21.45
N LEU A 35 -22.99 -10.61 21.99
CA LEU A 35 -23.95 -9.55 21.69
C LEU A 35 -23.25 -8.24 21.26
N PRO A 36 -23.06 -8.03 19.95
CA PRO A 36 -22.33 -6.86 19.43
C PRO A 36 -22.93 -5.50 19.83
N SER A 37 -24.26 -5.42 20.00
CA SER A 37 -24.96 -4.19 20.39
C SER A 37 -24.56 -3.72 21.79
N LEU A 38 -24.52 -4.63 22.77
CA LEU A 38 -24.06 -4.35 24.13
C LEU A 38 -22.56 -4.05 24.16
N TRP A 39 -21.77 -4.81 23.40
CA TRP A 39 -20.33 -4.58 23.28
C TRP A 39 -20.01 -3.17 22.77
N SER A 40 -20.79 -2.67 21.80
CA SER A 40 -20.66 -1.31 21.28
C SER A 40 -21.01 -0.23 22.32
N MET A 41 -21.84 -0.57 23.31
CA MET A 41 -22.17 0.28 24.46
C MET A 41 -21.20 0.11 25.63
N ARG A 42 -20.12 -0.67 25.45
CA ARG A 42 -19.11 -1.03 26.47
C ARG A 42 -19.64 -1.93 27.58
N GLU A 43 -20.74 -2.61 27.33
CA GLU A 43 -21.26 -3.66 28.19
C GLU A 43 -20.68 -5.00 27.72
N THR A 44 -19.65 -5.46 28.42
CA THR A 44 -18.83 -6.64 28.02
C THR A 44 -19.07 -7.88 28.88
N SER A 45 -20.02 -7.81 29.81
CA SER A 45 -20.42 -8.93 30.68
C SER A 45 -20.91 -10.16 29.89
N GLY A 46 -21.47 -9.95 28.70
CA GLY A 46 -22.00 -11.02 27.84
C GLY A 46 -20.95 -11.92 27.17
N GLY A 47 -19.66 -11.65 27.34
CA GLY A 47 -18.60 -12.45 26.73
C GLY A 47 -18.52 -12.43 25.19
N CYS A 48 -17.57 -13.18 24.69
CA CYS A 48 -17.40 -13.52 23.29
C CYS A 48 -17.81 -14.97 23.05
N ARG A 49 -18.00 -15.33 21.79
CA ARG A 49 -18.25 -16.70 21.33
C ARG A 49 -17.32 -17.02 20.17
N ARG A 50 -17.04 -18.31 19.97
CA ARG A 50 -16.26 -18.78 18.82
C ARG A 50 -16.92 -18.33 17.51
N ASP A 51 -16.12 -17.84 16.57
CA ASP A 51 -16.60 -17.47 15.25
C ASP A 51 -16.97 -18.72 14.43
N VAL A 52 -16.19 -19.80 14.60
CA VAL A 52 -16.39 -21.09 13.94
C VAL A 52 -16.52 -22.21 14.97
N PRO A 53 -17.51 -23.12 14.85
CA PRO A 53 -17.63 -24.27 15.73
C PRO A 53 -16.45 -25.23 15.59
N LEU A 54 -16.10 -25.91 16.68
CA LEU A 54 -15.02 -26.90 16.71
C LEU A 54 -15.44 -28.17 15.93
N GLU A 55 -14.48 -28.79 15.25
CA GLU A 55 -14.71 -30.02 14.48
C GLU A 55 -14.00 -31.19 15.16
N CYS A 56 -14.77 -32.02 15.87
CA CYS A 56 -14.27 -33.28 16.40
C CYS A 56 -14.97 -34.46 15.71
N GLY A 57 -14.21 -35.30 15.00
CA GLY A 57 -14.73 -36.44 14.24
C GLY A 57 -14.04 -37.73 14.64
N ASN A 58 -14.81 -38.80 14.86
CA ASN A 58 -14.28 -40.13 15.21
C ASN A 58 -13.36 -40.14 16.45
N GLY A 59 -13.61 -39.28 17.44
CA GLY A 59 -12.83 -39.23 18.69
C GLY A 59 -11.42 -38.62 18.54
N THR A 60 -11.13 -37.97 17.41
CA THR A 60 -9.91 -37.20 17.21
C THR A 60 -10.25 -35.85 16.60
N THR A 61 -9.47 -34.83 16.92
CA THR A 61 -9.65 -33.51 16.33
C THR A 61 -8.51 -33.12 15.41
N THR A 62 -8.85 -32.35 14.36
CA THR A 62 -7.87 -31.65 13.52
C THR A 62 -7.82 -30.15 13.83
N ASP A 63 -8.53 -29.73 14.88
CA ASP A 63 -8.44 -28.42 15.50
C ASP A 63 -6.99 -28.13 15.89
N GLY A 64 -6.73 -26.86 16.17
CA GLY A 64 -5.47 -26.43 16.72
C GLY A 64 -5.71 -25.59 17.96
N PHE A 65 -4.66 -24.90 18.37
CA PHE A 65 -4.74 -24.00 19.51
C PHE A 65 -4.16 -22.64 19.17
N ARG A 66 -4.58 -21.66 19.95
CA ARG A 66 -3.94 -20.36 20.06
C ARG A 66 -3.30 -20.22 21.43
N GLU A 67 -2.02 -19.90 21.41
CA GLU A 67 -1.24 -19.61 22.62
C GLU A 67 -1.49 -18.16 23.06
N LEU A 68 -2.01 -18.00 24.28
CA LEU A 68 -2.15 -16.73 24.98
C LEU A 68 -1.06 -16.65 26.04
N ARG A 69 -0.10 -15.76 25.81
CA ARG A 69 1.08 -15.64 26.69
C ARG A 69 0.86 -14.71 27.86
N ARG A 70 1.45 -15.06 29.00
CA ARG A 70 1.48 -14.20 30.20
C ARG A 70 0.09 -13.76 30.62
N VAL A 71 -0.81 -14.73 30.79
CA VAL A 71 -2.16 -14.49 31.28
C VAL A 71 -2.34 -15.02 32.69
N LYS A 72 -3.25 -14.42 33.44
CA LYS A 72 -3.89 -15.06 34.57
C LYS A 72 -4.72 -16.19 33.99
N LEU A 73 -4.52 -17.41 34.49
CA LEU A 73 -5.32 -18.54 34.08
C LEU A 73 -6.81 -18.29 34.39
N PRO A 74 -7.72 -18.87 33.59
CA PRO A 74 -9.15 -18.77 33.82
C PRO A 74 -9.55 -19.30 35.20
N ASP A 75 -10.77 -18.99 35.60
CA ASP A 75 -11.39 -19.64 36.75
C ASP A 75 -11.35 -21.17 36.62
N THR A 76 -11.12 -21.86 37.73
CA THR A 76 -10.88 -23.30 37.80
C THR A 76 -12.11 -24.12 38.17
N ASP A 77 -13.28 -23.50 38.32
CA ASP A 77 -14.54 -24.20 38.67
C ASP A 77 -14.87 -25.36 37.71
N ASN A 78 -14.60 -25.18 36.40
CA ASN A 78 -14.80 -26.20 35.36
C ASN A 78 -13.48 -26.82 34.86
N ALA A 79 -12.42 -26.76 35.69
CA ALA A 79 -11.10 -27.26 35.33
C ALA A 79 -10.78 -28.60 36.02
N THR A 80 -10.05 -29.45 35.30
CA THR A 80 -9.44 -30.67 35.87
C THR A 80 -7.93 -30.49 35.91
N ALA A 81 -7.32 -30.85 37.04
CA ALA A 81 -5.88 -30.69 37.25
C ALA A 81 -5.20 -32.05 37.54
N ASP A 82 -4.11 -32.32 36.84
CA ASP A 82 -3.21 -33.45 37.05
C ASP A 82 -1.78 -32.91 37.23
N LEU A 83 -1.36 -32.75 38.48
CA LEU A 83 -0.05 -32.21 38.85
C LEU A 83 1.10 -33.17 38.52
N SER A 84 0.81 -34.45 38.29
CA SER A 84 1.82 -35.48 38.00
C SER A 84 2.14 -35.60 36.51
N ALA A 85 1.27 -35.08 35.65
CA ALA A 85 1.44 -35.12 34.20
C ALA A 85 2.53 -34.16 33.72
N ALA A 86 3.19 -34.53 32.61
CA ALA A 86 4.00 -33.60 31.85
C ALA A 86 3.10 -32.74 30.93
N VAL A 87 3.54 -31.51 30.63
CA VAL A 87 2.79 -30.58 29.76
C VAL A 87 2.55 -31.17 28.36
N GLU A 88 3.50 -31.93 27.82
CA GLU A 88 3.33 -32.63 26.54
C GLU A 88 2.25 -33.72 26.59
N GLN A 89 2.08 -34.39 27.73
CA GLN A 89 0.97 -35.33 27.91
C GLN A 89 -0.37 -34.59 27.98
N CYS A 90 -0.38 -33.38 28.57
CA CYS A 90 -1.55 -32.50 28.58
C CYS A 90 -1.99 -32.18 27.15
N ARG A 91 -1.02 -31.81 26.30
CA ARG A 91 -1.26 -31.55 24.88
C ARG A 91 -1.82 -32.77 24.14
N ALA A 92 -1.29 -33.97 24.39
CA ALA A 92 -1.80 -35.19 23.78
C ALA A 92 -3.25 -35.49 24.21
N ARG A 93 -3.56 -35.35 25.52
CA ARG A 93 -4.93 -35.53 26.06
C ARG A 93 -5.90 -34.51 25.46
N TYR A 94 -5.48 -33.26 25.34
CA TYR A 94 -6.26 -32.18 24.75
C TYR A 94 -6.73 -32.48 23.31
N PHE A 95 -5.88 -33.07 22.46
CA PHE A 95 -6.27 -33.45 21.09
C PHE A 95 -7.06 -34.76 21.02
N ALA A 96 -6.96 -35.61 22.03
CA ALA A 96 -7.70 -36.87 22.13
C ALA A 96 -9.11 -36.67 22.74
N ASP A 97 -9.32 -35.59 23.50
CA ASP A 97 -10.59 -35.28 24.15
C ASP A 97 -11.34 -34.19 23.37
N CYS A 98 -12.48 -34.55 22.78
CA CYS A 98 -13.34 -33.61 22.07
C CYS A 98 -14.00 -32.57 23.00
N SER A 99 -14.14 -32.89 24.28
CA SER A 99 -14.75 -32.01 25.28
C SER A 99 -13.74 -31.02 25.85
N CYS A 100 -12.43 -31.26 25.68
CA CYS A 100 -11.41 -30.35 26.18
C CYS A 100 -11.30 -29.09 25.29
N ALA A 101 -11.60 -27.94 25.88
CA ALA A 101 -11.63 -26.65 25.22
C ALA A 101 -10.31 -25.90 25.34
N ASP A 102 -9.62 -26.00 26.47
CA ASP A 102 -8.41 -25.21 26.75
C ASP A 102 -7.48 -25.97 27.70
N TYR A 103 -6.18 -25.69 27.66
CA TYR A 103 -5.22 -26.27 28.62
C TYR A 103 -4.07 -25.33 28.96
N ALA A 104 -3.43 -25.60 30.10
CA ALA A 104 -2.22 -24.91 30.57
C ALA A 104 -1.36 -25.82 31.45
N ALA A 105 -0.10 -25.42 31.68
CA ALA A 105 0.73 -26.01 32.72
C ALA A 105 0.17 -25.65 34.11
N ALA A 106 0.15 -26.60 35.04
CA ALA A 106 -0.38 -26.36 36.39
C ALA A 106 0.59 -25.56 37.26
N ASP A 107 1.89 -25.78 37.10
CA ASP A 107 2.93 -25.11 37.85
C ASP A 107 4.09 -24.69 36.94
N ILE A 108 4.66 -23.52 37.23
CA ILE A 108 5.80 -22.92 36.51
C ILE A 108 7.02 -22.71 37.42
N GLN A 109 6.94 -23.08 38.70
CA GLN A 109 8.01 -22.86 39.69
C GLN A 109 9.33 -23.57 39.37
N GLY A 110 9.29 -24.68 38.61
CA GLY A 110 10.47 -25.49 38.29
C GLY A 110 11.41 -24.91 37.21
N GLY A 111 11.00 -23.87 36.48
CA GLY A 111 11.69 -23.41 35.27
C GLY A 111 11.60 -24.42 34.12
N GLY A 112 11.72 -23.95 32.87
CA GLY A 112 11.49 -24.77 31.67
C GLY A 112 10.02 -24.73 31.21
N ASP A 113 9.50 -25.82 30.65
CA ASP A 113 8.14 -25.90 30.05
C ASP A 113 7.00 -25.95 31.09
N GLY A 114 7.33 -25.91 32.39
CA GLY A 114 6.37 -26.09 33.48
C GLY A 114 6.07 -27.57 33.78
N SER A 115 5.26 -27.81 34.80
CA SER A 115 4.83 -29.15 35.23
C SER A 115 3.33 -29.20 35.50
N GLY A 116 2.78 -30.40 35.48
CA GLY A 116 1.35 -30.63 35.62
C GLY A 116 0.53 -30.18 34.41
N CYS A 117 -0.76 -30.45 34.50
CA CYS A 117 -1.72 -30.22 33.44
C CYS A 117 -3.02 -29.68 34.06
N VAL A 118 -3.53 -28.57 33.53
CA VAL A 118 -4.87 -28.08 33.83
C VAL A 118 -5.64 -28.00 32.52
N MET A 119 -6.84 -28.57 32.48
CA MET A 119 -7.68 -28.63 31.29
C MET A 119 -9.10 -28.15 31.62
N TRP A 120 -9.66 -27.33 30.73
CA TRP A 120 -11.03 -26.82 30.83
C TRP A 120 -11.91 -27.50 29.80
N ALA A 121 -13.14 -27.84 30.20
CA ALA A 121 -14.13 -28.44 29.30
C ALA A 121 -15.12 -27.42 28.70
N ASP A 122 -15.34 -26.32 29.42
CA ASP A 122 -16.35 -25.30 29.10
C ASP A 122 -15.72 -23.94 28.81
N ASP A 123 -16.58 -22.94 28.64
CA ASP A 123 -16.18 -21.56 28.38
C ASP A 123 -15.29 -21.00 29.50
N ILE A 124 -14.11 -20.51 29.11
CA ILE A 124 -13.16 -19.86 30.02
C ILE A 124 -13.59 -18.44 30.36
N VAL A 125 -13.46 -18.06 31.62
CA VAL A 125 -13.84 -16.75 32.17
C VAL A 125 -12.70 -16.19 33.02
N ASP A 126 -12.66 -14.86 33.15
CA ASP A 126 -11.73 -14.12 34.03
C ASP A 126 -10.25 -14.15 33.59
N VAL A 127 -10.03 -14.24 32.27
CA VAL A 127 -8.69 -14.22 31.68
C VAL A 127 -8.19 -12.79 31.49
N ARG A 128 -6.95 -12.52 31.92
CA ARG A 128 -6.33 -11.18 31.82
C ARG A 128 -4.83 -11.25 31.63
N TYR A 129 -4.25 -10.27 30.96
CA TYR A 129 -2.79 -10.15 30.87
C TYR A 129 -2.17 -9.73 32.21
N ILE A 130 -1.10 -10.40 32.60
CA ILE A 130 -0.28 -10.08 33.79
C ILE A 130 1.19 -10.36 33.50
N ASP A 131 2.10 -9.53 34.04
CA ASP A 131 3.53 -9.64 33.72
C ASP A 131 4.15 -11.00 34.07
N LYS A 132 3.70 -11.62 35.15
CA LYS A 132 4.14 -12.93 35.66
C LYS A 132 3.05 -13.99 35.49
N GLY A 133 2.39 -13.99 34.34
CA GLY A 133 1.35 -14.96 34.01
C GLY A 133 1.89 -16.27 33.48
N GLN A 134 0.95 -17.16 33.16
CA GLN A 134 1.19 -18.45 32.53
C GLN A 134 0.68 -18.42 31.08
N ASP A 135 1.12 -19.40 30.29
CA ASP A 135 0.65 -19.57 28.93
C ASP A 135 -0.60 -20.45 28.93
N LEU A 136 -1.66 -19.98 28.27
CA LEU A 136 -2.94 -20.67 28.10
C LEU A 136 -3.11 -21.03 26.62
N TYR A 137 -3.46 -22.28 26.34
CA TYR A 137 -3.68 -22.77 24.98
C TYR A 137 -5.16 -22.96 24.72
N VAL A 138 -5.71 -22.14 23.82
CA VAL A 138 -7.15 -22.06 23.54
C VAL A 138 -7.53 -22.76 22.25
N ARG A 139 -8.54 -23.63 22.26
CA ARG A 139 -8.93 -24.40 21.07
C ARG A 139 -9.61 -23.58 19.99
N LEU A 140 -9.17 -23.82 18.76
CA LEU A 140 -9.65 -23.17 17.55
C LEU A 140 -9.93 -24.18 16.46
N ALA A 141 -10.98 -23.91 15.67
CA ALA A 141 -11.29 -24.70 14.50
C ALA A 141 -10.14 -24.65 13.49
N LYS A 142 -9.89 -25.78 12.81
CA LYS A 142 -8.83 -25.91 11.81
C LYS A 142 -8.85 -24.82 10.73
N SER A 143 -10.05 -24.42 10.29
CA SER A 143 -10.25 -23.39 9.28
C SER A 143 -9.71 -22.02 9.71
N GLU A 144 -9.61 -21.77 11.01
CA GLU A 144 -9.16 -20.49 11.59
C GLU A 144 -7.64 -20.46 11.85
N LEU A 145 -6.98 -21.63 11.82
CA LEU A 145 -5.53 -21.74 11.91
C LEU A 145 -4.85 -21.29 10.61
N VAL A 146 -5.58 -21.24 9.50
CA VAL A 146 -5.06 -20.76 8.21
C VAL A 146 -4.87 -19.25 8.30
N THR A 147 -3.69 -18.86 8.76
CA THR A 147 -3.26 -17.47 8.64
C THR A 147 -3.12 -17.14 7.16
N THR A 148 -4.08 -16.40 6.60
CA THR A 148 -3.90 -15.73 5.30
C THR A 148 -2.91 -14.57 5.48
N LYS A 149 -1.67 -14.87 5.89
CA LYS A 149 -0.55 -13.90 5.93
C LYS A 149 0.01 -13.65 4.52
N SER A 150 -0.58 -14.25 3.49
CA SER A 150 -0.10 -14.19 2.12
C SER A 150 -0.54 -12.95 1.35
N ARG A 151 -1.68 -12.30 1.65
CA ARG A 151 -2.16 -11.21 0.78
C ARG A 151 -1.23 -9.99 0.78
N ASN A 152 -0.67 -9.63 1.93
CA ASN A 152 0.26 -8.49 2.02
C ASN A 152 1.66 -8.86 1.52
N VAL A 153 2.13 -10.08 1.82
CA VAL A 153 3.43 -10.58 1.34
C VAL A 153 3.43 -10.77 -0.18
N VAL A 154 2.36 -11.31 -0.75
CA VAL A 154 2.17 -11.45 -2.21
C VAL A 154 2.12 -10.08 -2.88
N LYS A 155 1.40 -9.11 -2.30
CA LYS A 155 1.40 -7.73 -2.82
C LYS A 155 2.79 -7.11 -2.80
N ILE A 156 3.53 -7.23 -1.69
CA ILE A 156 4.89 -6.70 -1.58
C ILE A 156 5.81 -7.37 -2.61
N LEU A 157 5.74 -8.71 -2.73
CA LEU A 157 6.54 -9.46 -3.69
C LEU A 157 6.23 -9.04 -5.14
N LEU A 158 4.95 -8.85 -5.48
CA LEU A 158 4.53 -8.41 -6.81
C LEU A 158 5.08 -7.01 -7.13
N THR A 159 5.01 -6.08 -6.18
CA THR A 159 5.53 -4.72 -6.33
C THR A 159 7.05 -4.73 -6.53
N VAL A 160 7.78 -5.53 -5.74
CA VAL A 160 9.25 -5.65 -5.86
C VAL A 160 9.66 -6.20 -7.23
N VAL A 161 8.98 -7.25 -7.70
CA VAL A 161 9.27 -7.84 -9.02
C VAL A 161 9.00 -6.84 -10.15
N ALA A 162 7.90 -6.08 -10.08
CA ALA A 162 7.59 -5.05 -11.07
C ALA A 162 8.66 -3.94 -11.12
N CYS A 163 9.16 -3.48 -9.98
CA CYS A 163 10.23 -2.49 -9.90
C CYS A 163 11.56 -2.99 -10.48
N LEU A 164 11.90 -4.26 -10.27
CA LEU A 164 13.14 -4.83 -10.83
C LEU A 164 13.07 -4.94 -12.36
N LEU A 165 11.92 -5.35 -12.90
CA LEU A 165 11.70 -5.44 -14.34
C LEU A 165 11.74 -4.07 -15.03
N SER A 166 11.20 -3.02 -14.39
CA SER A 166 11.25 -1.68 -14.97
C SER A 166 12.67 -1.10 -14.99
N LEU A 167 13.44 -1.29 -13.90
CA LEU A 167 14.84 -0.83 -13.82
C LEU A 167 15.73 -1.53 -14.84
N THR A 168 15.59 -2.84 -15.00
CA THR A 168 16.34 -3.59 -16.02
C THR A 168 15.97 -3.15 -17.44
N GLY A 169 14.68 -2.90 -17.72
CA GLY A 169 14.24 -2.36 -19.01
C GLY A 169 14.85 -1.00 -19.34
N ILE A 170 14.84 -0.06 -18.39
CA ILE A 170 15.44 1.27 -18.56
C ILE A 170 16.94 1.16 -18.82
N PHE A 171 17.63 0.30 -18.07
CA PHE A 171 19.06 0.07 -18.21
C PHE A 171 19.43 -0.49 -19.60
N LEU A 172 18.65 -1.47 -20.10
CA LEU A 172 18.84 -2.04 -21.42
C LEU A 172 18.59 -1.01 -22.54
N VAL A 173 17.54 -0.18 -22.40
CA VAL A 173 17.27 0.93 -23.33
C VAL A 173 18.41 1.94 -23.34
N TRP A 174 18.94 2.29 -22.16
CA TRP A 174 20.06 3.22 -22.03
C TRP A 174 21.34 2.69 -22.71
N ILE A 175 21.67 1.41 -22.50
CA ILE A 175 22.78 0.74 -23.19
C ILE A 175 22.54 0.73 -24.71
N TRP A 176 21.33 0.43 -25.16
CA TRP A 176 21.00 0.36 -26.58
C TRP A 176 21.11 1.73 -27.27
N CYS A 177 20.66 2.80 -26.62
CA CYS A 177 20.84 4.18 -27.09
C CYS A 177 22.32 4.54 -27.20
N LYS A 178 23.15 4.16 -26.23
CA LYS A 178 24.60 4.39 -26.27
C LYS A 178 25.30 3.64 -27.41
N LEU A 179 24.90 2.38 -27.66
CA LEU A 179 25.45 1.53 -28.72
C LEU A 179 24.98 1.95 -30.13
N ARG A 180 23.79 2.55 -30.27
CA ARG A 180 23.34 3.13 -31.55
C ARG A 180 23.97 4.49 -31.84
N GLY A 181 24.22 5.31 -30.81
CA GLY A 181 24.87 6.62 -30.94
C GLY A 181 26.30 6.58 -31.49
N THR A 182 26.97 5.41 -31.43
CA THR A 182 28.32 5.22 -31.99
C THR A 182 28.36 4.66 -33.41
N ARG A 183 27.23 4.19 -33.96
CA ARG A 183 27.19 3.59 -35.33
C ARG A 183 26.94 4.58 -36.47
N THR A 184 26.52 5.83 -36.20
CA THR A 184 26.29 6.83 -37.26
C THR A 184 27.55 7.63 -37.65
N ARG A 185 28.74 7.29 -37.13
CA ARG A 185 30.01 8.00 -37.42
C ARG A 185 31.03 7.19 -38.24
N ALA A 186 30.58 6.23 -39.07
CA ALA A 186 31.50 5.39 -39.85
C ALA A 186 31.04 5.13 -41.30
N THR A 187 30.53 6.14 -42.00
CA THR A 187 30.42 6.14 -43.47
C THR A 187 30.52 7.57 -44.01
N SER A 188 31.75 8.09 -44.07
CA SER A 188 32.10 9.21 -44.96
C SER A 188 33.62 9.46 -44.90
N LEU A 189 34.40 8.61 -45.56
CA LEU A 189 35.78 8.90 -45.92
C LEU A 189 35.94 8.71 -47.43
N LEU A 190 35.67 9.78 -48.18
CA LEU A 190 36.52 10.34 -49.26
C LEU A 190 35.75 11.47 -49.98
N GLY A 191 36.31 12.69 -49.89
CA GLY A 191 35.85 13.88 -50.63
C GLY A 191 35.34 15.00 -49.69
N SER A 192 36.18 15.70 -48.94
CA SER A 192 37.02 16.85 -49.35
C SER A 192 36.40 18.21 -48.95
N GLN A 193 36.77 18.63 -47.74
CA GLN A 193 37.19 19.98 -47.32
C GLN A 193 36.34 21.23 -47.70
N ASN A 194 35.64 21.80 -46.71
CA ASN A 194 36.00 23.06 -46.02
C ASN A 194 34.88 23.48 -45.03
N ASP A 195 35.24 23.59 -43.75
CA ASP A 195 34.50 24.14 -42.59
C ASP A 195 34.21 25.67 -42.71
N PRO A 196 33.49 26.36 -41.78
CA PRO A 196 33.01 25.97 -40.42
C PRO A 196 31.49 26.18 -40.16
N GLU A 197 30.83 25.31 -39.39
CA GLU A 197 30.58 25.39 -37.93
C GLU A 197 29.56 26.46 -37.47
N TYR A 198 28.32 26.05 -37.15
CA TYR A 198 27.75 26.20 -35.79
C TYR A 198 26.44 25.38 -35.65
N ASN A 199 26.37 24.58 -34.61
CA ASN A 199 25.28 23.66 -34.27
C ASN A 199 24.30 24.35 -33.30
N THR A 200 23.03 24.53 -33.67
CA THR A 200 22.02 24.96 -32.69
C THR A 200 20.72 24.16 -32.80
N GLN A 201 20.64 23.23 -31.85
CA GLN A 201 19.48 22.69 -31.15
C GLN A 201 18.12 23.38 -31.41
N ASN A 202 17.10 22.53 -31.57
CA ASN A 202 15.68 22.87 -31.55
C ASN A 202 15.32 23.70 -30.29
N MET A 203 15.25 25.02 -30.43
CA MET A 203 14.71 25.94 -29.41
C MET A 203 13.18 26.03 -29.57
N MET A 204 12.44 25.70 -28.51
CA MET A 204 11.01 26.01 -28.39
C MET A 204 10.89 27.48 -27.98
N VAL A 205 10.25 28.31 -28.79
CA VAL A 205 10.01 29.72 -28.48
C VAL A 205 8.54 29.89 -28.07
N LEU A 206 8.29 30.36 -26.86
CA LEU A 206 6.97 30.77 -26.40
C LEU A 206 6.73 32.20 -26.89
N GLY A 207 5.71 32.43 -27.72
CA GLY A 207 5.38 33.77 -28.21
C GLY A 207 4.78 34.64 -27.09
N CYS A 208 5.46 35.73 -26.74
CA CYS A 208 4.97 36.71 -25.76
C CYS A 208 3.76 37.48 -26.31
N LEU A 209 2.70 37.61 -25.51
CA LEU A 209 1.72 38.69 -25.64
C LEU A 209 1.67 39.45 -24.31
N ASP A 210 1.63 40.78 -24.44
CA ASP A 210 1.59 41.75 -23.35
C ASP A 210 0.48 41.45 -22.34
N ALA A 211 0.86 41.46 -21.07
CA ALA A 211 -0.09 41.44 -19.97
C ALA A 211 -0.83 42.78 -19.91
N SER A 212 -2.13 42.75 -20.21
CA SER A 212 -3.06 43.73 -19.67
C SER A 212 -4.32 43.02 -19.19
N ASP A 213 -4.33 42.84 -17.87
CA ASP A 213 -5.48 42.84 -16.96
C ASP A 213 -6.86 42.40 -17.52
N THR A 214 -7.35 41.23 -17.08
CA THR A 214 -8.61 41.06 -16.34
C THR A 214 -9.01 39.57 -16.23
N LEU A 215 -9.22 39.14 -14.98
CA LEU A 215 -10.04 38.04 -14.46
C LEU A 215 -10.63 36.98 -15.41
N GLY A 216 -10.25 35.72 -15.17
CA GLY A 216 -11.17 34.57 -15.20
C GLY A 216 -11.19 33.73 -16.47
N ASP A 217 -11.16 32.41 -16.23
CA ASP A 217 -11.55 31.31 -17.11
C ASP A 217 -10.44 30.48 -17.80
N GLU A 218 -10.68 29.18 -17.77
CA GLU A 218 -9.76 28.08 -18.09
C GLU A 218 -9.58 27.90 -19.62
N ASN A 219 -8.45 27.30 -20.02
CA ASN A 219 -8.06 26.90 -21.39
C ASN A 219 -7.63 28.00 -22.38
N LEU A 220 -6.36 28.39 -22.29
CA LEU A 220 -5.63 29.00 -23.40
C LEU A 220 -4.82 27.93 -24.15
N ASP A 221 -5.40 27.35 -25.21
CA ASP A 221 -4.65 26.56 -26.19
C ASP A 221 -3.73 27.49 -27.00
N LEU A 222 -2.48 27.57 -26.58
CA LEU A 222 -1.43 28.29 -27.29
C LEU A 222 -0.87 27.41 -28.43
N PRO A 223 -0.90 27.85 -29.70
CA PRO A 223 -0.25 27.12 -30.78
C PRO A 223 1.27 27.25 -30.62
N PHE A 224 1.94 26.13 -30.38
CA PHE A 224 3.40 26.06 -30.35
C PHE A 224 3.93 25.94 -31.78
N PHE A 225 4.88 26.78 -32.16
CA PHE A 225 5.57 26.70 -33.44
C PHE A 225 7.03 26.34 -33.23
N THR A 226 7.55 25.43 -34.06
CA THR A 226 8.98 25.14 -34.07
C THR A 226 9.71 26.12 -34.98
N PHE A 227 10.97 26.45 -34.64
CA PHE A 227 11.80 27.32 -35.49
C PHE A 227 11.87 26.82 -36.94
N ARG A 228 11.87 25.50 -37.14
CA ARG A 228 11.86 24.87 -38.46
C ARG A 228 10.60 25.19 -39.28
N GLU A 229 9.44 25.23 -38.65
CA GLU A 229 8.19 25.62 -39.32
C GLU A 229 8.21 27.09 -39.73
N ILE A 230 8.78 27.95 -38.88
CA ILE A 230 8.93 29.38 -39.19
C ILE A 230 9.89 29.57 -40.36
N VAL A 231 11.07 28.94 -40.32
CA VAL A 231 12.06 28.96 -41.42
C VAL A 231 11.45 28.42 -42.71
N SER A 232 10.67 27.34 -42.64
CA SER A 232 9.99 26.80 -43.82
C SER A 232 8.92 27.74 -44.37
N ALA A 233 8.12 28.37 -43.49
CA ALA A 233 7.04 29.28 -43.88
C ALA A 233 7.57 30.60 -44.45
N THR A 234 8.74 31.05 -43.99
CA THR A 234 9.41 32.25 -44.50
C THR A 234 10.35 31.96 -45.67
N ASN A 235 10.45 30.69 -46.11
CA ASN A 235 11.42 30.22 -47.10
C ASN A 235 12.84 30.68 -46.76
N ASN A 236 13.30 30.29 -45.57
CA ASN A 236 14.56 30.69 -44.97
C ASN A 236 14.76 32.22 -44.95
N PHE A 237 13.68 32.94 -44.64
CA PHE A 237 13.66 34.39 -44.61
C PHE A 237 14.06 35.08 -45.93
N ALA A 238 13.84 34.43 -47.09
CA ALA A 238 14.09 35.02 -48.41
C ALA A 238 13.57 36.46 -48.55
N GLU A 239 14.36 37.32 -49.20
CA GLU A 239 14.09 38.75 -49.39
C GLU A 239 12.76 39.00 -50.10
N ASP A 240 12.36 38.13 -51.02
CA ASP A 240 11.09 38.22 -51.77
C ASP A 240 9.84 38.15 -50.88
N ASN A 241 9.98 37.76 -49.61
CA ASN A 241 8.91 37.74 -48.62
C ASN A 241 9.08 38.83 -47.53
N MET A 242 9.93 39.84 -47.73
CA MET A 242 10.08 41.03 -46.86
C MET A 242 8.95 42.04 -47.10
N LEU A 243 8.35 42.56 -46.03
CA LEU A 243 7.37 43.66 -46.12
C LEU A 243 7.93 45.02 -45.69
N GLY A 244 9.11 45.07 -45.05
CA GLY A 244 9.82 46.33 -44.80
C GLY A 244 11.00 46.20 -43.84
N GLN A 245 11.96 47.14 -43.92
CA GLN A 245 13.15 47.23 -43.08
C GLN A 245 13.14 48.57 -42.32
N GLY A 246 13.16 48.54 -40.99
CA GLY A 246 13.27 49.71 -40.13
C GLY A 246 14.44 49.57 -39.14
N GLY A 247 14.84 50.68 -38.51
CA GLY A 247 16.04 50.80 -37.68
C GLY A 247 16.14 49.91 -36.43
N CYS A 248 15.13 49.10 -36.12
CA CYS A 248 15.17 48.05 -35.09
C CYS A 248 14.43 46.77 -35.53
N GLY A 249 14.52 46.38 -36.80
CA GLY A 249 14.05 45.07 -37.29
C GLY A 249 13.19 45.09 -38.55
N VAL A 250 13.11 43.93 -39.21
CA VAL A 250 12.36 43.67 -40.45
C VAL A 250 10.98 43.09 -40.11
N TYR A 251 9.91 43.62 -40.70
CA TYR A 251 8.54 43.12 -40.51
C TYR A 251 8.12 42.25 -41.71
N LYS A 252 7.54 41.07 -41.45
CA LYS A 252 6.96 40.17 -42.47
C LYS A 252 5.58 39.69 -42.00
N GLU A 253 4.55 39.91 -42.81
CA GLU A 253 3.21 39.32 -42.64
C GLU A 253 2.93 38.38 -43.81
N ARG A 254 2.35 37.21 -43.52
CA ARG A 254 1.72 36.36 -44.54
C ARG A 254 0.32 36.03 -44.03
N ILE A 255 -0.70 36.39 -44.80
CA ILE A 255 -2.10 36.12 -44.46
C ILE A 255 -2.36 34.62 -44.67
N PHE A 256 -2.63 33.89 -43.59
CA PHE A 256 -3.08 32.50 -43.68
C PHE A 256 -4.61 32.43 -43.70
N PHE A 257 -5.18 31.91 -44.78
CA PHE A 257 -6.61 31.58 -44.84
C PHE A 257 -6.82 30.13 -44.36
N PHE A 258 -7.30 29.95 -43.13
CA PHE A 258 -7.79 28.64 -42.69
C PHE A 258 -9.28 28.50 -43.02
N LYS A 259 -9.61 27.65 -43.99
CA LYS A 259 -11.00 27.25 -44.26
C LYS A 259 -11.36 26.04 -43.38
N LYS A 260 -11.93 26.28 -42.19
CA LYS A 260 -12.65 25.22 -41.46
C LYS A 260 -14.01 24.97 -42.12
N ARG A 261 -14.34 23.70 -42.41
CA ARG A 261 -15.69 23.28 -42.83
C ARG A 261 -16.62 23.33 -41.62
N THR A 262 -17.10 24.52 -41.29
CA THR A 262 -18.36 24.84 -40.58
C THR A 262 -18.36 26.35 -40.36
N MET A 263 -19.39 27.04 -40.86
CA MET A 263 -19.59 28.48 -40.74
C MET A 263 -19.61 28.90 -39.26
N VAL A 264 -18.66 29.73 -38.83
CA VAL A 264 -18.84 31.12 -38.36
C VAL A 264 -17.45 31.75 -38.30
N SER A 265 -17.35 32.96 -38.85
CA SER A 265 -16.13 33.77 -38.97
C SER A 265 -15.51 34.08 -37.61
N SER A 266 -14.23 33.77 -37.43
CA SER A 266 -13.39 34.46 -36.46
C SER A 266 -12.01 34.65 -37.08
N MET A 267 -11.80 35.86 -37.57
CA MET A 267 -10.56 36.34 -38.16
C MET A 267 -9.59 36.63 -37.02
N LYS A 268 -8.64 35.72 -36.74
CA LYS A 268 -7.54 35.98 -35.81
C LYS A 268 -6.31 36.39 -36.60
N ILE A 269 -5.95 37.67 -36.48
CA ILE A 269 -4.68 38.21 -36.97
C ILE A 269 -3.63 37.84 -35.94
N ILE A 270 -2.64 37.04 -36.33
CA ILE A 270 -1.49 36.73 -35.48
C ILE A 270 -0.33 37.63 -35.94
N LYS A 271 0.02 38.64 -35.12
CA LYS A 271 1.25 39.42 -35.30
C LYS A 271 2.40 38.67 -34.64
N LEU A 272 3.36 38.21 -35.42
CA LEU A 272 4.62 37.68 -34.90
C LEU A 272 5.65 38.80 -34.85
N THR A 273 6.02 39.24 -33.65
CA THR A 273 7.15 40.16 -33.43
C THR A 273 8.40 39.32 -33.17
N VAL A 274 9.36 39.33 -34.09
CA VAL A 274 10.67 38.70 -33.88
C VAL A 274 11.69 39.81 -33.63
N LEU A 275 12.12 39.95 -32.37
CA LEU A 275 13.22 40.83 -31.98
C LEU A 275 14.54 40.10 -32.23
N PHE A 276 15.36 40.62 -33.14
CA PHE A 276 16.79 40.29 -33.18
C PHE A 276 17.55 41.40 -32.45
N ASN A 277 18.28 41.05 -31.39
CA ASN A 277 19.36 41.90 -30.91
C ASN A 277 20.52 41.82 -31.92
N ILE A 278 21.02 42.97 -32.32
CA ILE A 278 22.30 43.11 -33.04
C ILE A 278 23.43 42.90 -32.04
#